data_AF-A0A941J0J4-F1
#
_entry.id   AF-A0A941J0J4-F1
#
_cell.length_a   1.000
_cell.length_b   1.000
_cell.length_c   1.000
_cell.angle_alpha   90.00
_cell.angle_beta   90.00
_cell.angle_gamma   90.00
#
_symmetry.space_group_name_H-M   'P 1'
#
loop_
_entity.id
_entity.type
_entity.pdbx_description
1 polymer ?
#
loop_
_entity_poly.entity_id
_entity_poly.type
_entity_poly.pdbx_seq_one_letter_code
_entity_poly.pdbx_strand_id
1 'polypeptide(L)'
;MPELKVEIDGGLHALSNCTWITWAPCGCPCGALTAAFGDEAFATEEQAWREHYPLKRERDKYQRQGYRMELMSWDRYRAEVDLAAKCPHIKAEATQQTLDAAKVAS
;
A
#
# COMPACT_ATOMS: atom_id res chain seq x y z
N MET A 1 -17.94 -16.36 7.09
CA MET A 1 -16.68 -16.49 7.88
C MET A 1 -16.87 -15.95 9.31
N PRO A 2 -16.26 -16.53 10.37
CA PRO A 2 -16.28 -15.95 11.71
C PRO A 2 -15.58 -14.58 11.75
N GLU A 3 -15.98 -13.70 12.66
CA GLU A 3 -15.38 -12.36 12.82
C GLU A 3 -13.94 -12.49 13.35
N LEU A 4 -12.96 -12.14 12.51
CA LEU A 4 -11.56 -12.01 12.92
C LEU A 4 -11.34 -10.65 13.60
N LYS A 5 -10.56 -10.65 14.67
CA LYS A 5 -10.18 -9.43 15.40
C LYS A 5 -8.67 -9.30 15.44
N VAL A 6 -8.21 -8.05 15.51
CA VAL A 6 -6.80 -7.68 15.57
C VAL A 6 -6.62 -6.60 16.61
N GLU A 7 -5.47 -6.63 17.30
CA GLU A 7 -5.07 -5.57 18.22
C GLU A 7 -4.20 -4.55 17.48
N ILE A 8 -4.60 -3.28 17.50
CA ILE A 8 -3.88 -2.16 16.90
C ILE A 8 -3.84 -1.04 17.94
N ASP A 9 -2.65 -0.54 18.26
CA ASP A 9 -2.46 0.57 19.21
C ASP A 9 -3.16 0.34 20.58
N GLY A 10 -3.21 -0.93 21.03
CA GLY A 10 -3.87 -1.35 22.28
C GLY A 10 -5.40 -1.44 22.22
N GLY A 11 -6.00 -1.19 21.05
CA GLY A 11 -7.43 -1.36 20.77
C GLY A 11 -7.73 -2.65 20.01
N LEU A 12 -8.81 -3.34 20.38
CA LEU A 12 -9.29 -4.52 19.64
C LEU A 12 -10.28 -4.10 18.54
N HIS A 13 -9.95 -4.40 17.29
CA HIS A 13 -10.74 -4.04 16.12
C HIS A 13 -11.19 -5.29 15.35
N ALA A 14 -12.39 -5.25 14.77
CA ALA A 14 -12.75 -6.22 13.74
C ALA A 14 -11.85 -6.02 12.52
N LEU A 15 -11.30 -7.11 11.97
CA LEU A 15 -10.40 -7.05 10.81
C LEU A 15 -11.12 -6.47 9.57
N SER A 16 -12.42 -6.72 9.43
CA SER A 16 -13.28 -6.11 8.41
C SER A 16 -13.39 -4.59 8.55
N ASN A 17 -13.06 -4.04 9.73
CA ASN A 17 -12.97 -2.61 9.98
C ASN A 17 -11.53 -2.08 9.96
N CYS A 18 -10.63 -2.75 9.24
CA CYS A 18 -9.23 -2.34 9.08
C CYS A 18 -8.84 -2.27 7.59
N THR A 19 -7.77 -1.54 7.30
CA THR A 19 -7.19 -1.42 5.96
C THR A 19 -5.67 -1.47 6.03
N TRP A 20 -5.07 -2.17 5.07
CA TRP A 20 -3.64 -2.16 4.84
C TRP A 20 -3.27 -0.98 3.96
N ILE A 21 -2.31 -0.18 4.41
CA ILE A 21 -1.77 0.96 3.66
C ILE A 21 -0.33 0.66 3.27
N THR A 22 -0.06 0.81 1.97
CA THR A 22 1.31 0.77 1.47
C THR A 22 1.92 2.17 1.59
N TRP A 23 3.02 2.27 2.31
CA TRP A 23 3.77 3.51 2.47
C TRP A 23 5.04 3.48 1.63
N ALA A 24 5.28 4.55 0.88
CA ALA A 24 6.57 4.78 0.23
C ALA A 24 7.66 5.07 1.28
N PRO A 25 8.95 4.89 0.92
CA PRO A 25 10.08 5.18 1.82
C PRO A 25 10.13 6.64 2.31
N CYS A 26 9.51 7.55 1.55
CA CYS A 26 9.40 8.97 1.91
C CYS A 26 8.25 9.28 2.88
N GLY A 27 7.48 8.28 3.29
CA GLY A 27 6.35 8.43 4.22
C GLY A 27 5.02 8.79 3.58
N CYS A 28 4.92 8.88 2.25
CA CYS A 28 3.64 9.10 1.57
C CYS A 28 2.86 7.78 1.41
N PRO A 29 1.53 7.77 1.61
CA PRO A 29 0.69 6.61 1.34
C PRO A 29 0.55 6.44 -0.19
N CYS A 30 0.55 5.20 -0.67
CA CYS A 30 0.59 4.90 -2.12
C CYS A 30 -0.39 3.81 -2.54
N GLY A 31 -1.07 3.17 -1.61
CA GLY A 31 -2.08 2.16 -1.90
C GLY A 31 -2.85 1.78 -0.65
N ALA A 32 -4.08 1.31 -0.84
CA ALA A 32 -4.92 0.76 0.21
C ALA A 32 -5.48 -0.60 -0.22
N LEU A 33 -5.63 -1.49 0.75
CA LEU A 33 -6.29 -2.78 0.61
C LEU A 33 -7.21 -2.99 1.82
N THR A 34 -8.48 -3.31 1.59
CA THR A 34 -9.41 -3.68 2.67
C THR A 34 -8.95 -4.99 3.30
N ALA A 35 -8.81 -5.04 4.63
CA ALA A 35 -8.19 -6.19 5.29
C ALA A 35 -9.11 -7.44 5.35
N ALA A 36 -10.43 -7.27 5.31
CA ALA A 36 -11.37 -8.38 5.11
C ALA A 36 -12.68 -7.90 4.47
N PHE A 37 -13.19 -8.67 3.52
CA PHE A 37 -14.49 -8.45 2.88
C PHE A 37 -15.09 -9.76 2.37
N GLY A 38 -16.41 -9.93 2.46
CA GLY A 38 -17.05 -11.20 2.08
C GLY A 38 -16.45 -12.38 2.84
N ASP A 39 -15.93 -13.36 2.11
CA ASP A 39 -15.24 -14.53 2.64
C ASP A 39 -13.70 -14.44 2.55
N GLU A 40 -13.16 -13.28 2.18
CA GLU A 40 -11.72 -13.03 2.08
C GLU A 40 -11.19 -12.25 3.30
N ALA A 41 -9.99 -12.63 3.75
CA ALA A 41 -9.27 -11.95 4.83
C ALA A 41 -7.76 -11.98 4.60
N PHE A 42 -7.14 -10.80 4.69
CA PHE A 42 -5.70 -10.58 4.67
C PHE A 42 -5.25 -10.22 6.10
N ALA A 43 -5.16 -11.24 6.95
CA ALA A 43 -4.88 -11.09 8.38
C ALA A 43 -3.39 -10.87 8.70
N THR A 44 -2.48 -11.13 7.76
CA THR A 44 -1.04 -10.90 7.92
C THR A 44 -0.48 -9.95 6.88
N GLU A 45 0.66 -9.34 7.18
CA GLU A 45 1.36 -8.45 6.25
C GLU A 45 1.74 -9.18 4.96
N GLU A 46 2.17 -10.45 5.04
CA GLU A 46 2.52 -11.24 3.86
C GLU A 46 1.32 -11.54 2.96
N GLN A 47 0.14 -11.74 3.54
CA GLN A 47 -1.10 -11.90 2.77
C GLN A 47 -1.45 -10.60 2.05
N ALA A 48 -1.37 -9.46 2.74
CA ALA A 48 -1.61 -8.16 2.15
C ALA A 48 -0.61 -7.82 1.03
N TRP A 49 0.68 -8.10 1.23
CA TRP A 49 1.71 -7.93 0.21
C TRP A 49 1.43 -8.77 -1.05
N ARG A 50 1.01 -10.03 -0.87
CA ARG A 50 0.70 -10.93 -1.99
C ARG A 50 -0.53 -10.49 -2.76
N GLU A 51 -1.55 -9.98 -2.07
CA GLU A 51 -2.76 -9.49 -2.73
C GLU A 51 -2.50 -8.19 -3.49
N HIS A 52 -1.88 -7.21 -2.82
CA HIS A 52 -1.65 -5.89 -3.41
C HIS A 52 -0.62 -5.94 -4.57
N TYR A 53 0.35 -6.84 -4.48
CA TYR A 53 1.35 -7.09 -5.52
C TYR A 53 1.46 -8.60 -5.81
N PRO A 54 0.62 -9.15 -6.72
CA PRO A 54 0.56 -10.59 -7.00
C PRO A 54 1.90 -11.19 -7.47
N LEU A 55 2.69 -10.42 -8.21
CA LEU A 55 3.96 -10.87 -8.74
C LEU A 55 5.08 -10.78 -7.70
N LYS A 56 5.77 -11.90 -7.45
CA LYS A 56 6.93 -11.95 -6.53
C LYS A 56 7.99 -10.91 -6.87
N ARG A 57 8.30 -10.73 -8.17
CA ARG A 57 9.30 -9.76 -8.63
C ARG A 57 8.97 -8.31 -8.20
N GLU A 58 7.69 -7.97 -8.13
CA GLU A 58 7.23 -6.63 -7.78
C GLU A 58 7.32 -6.42 -6.27
N ARG A 59 6.87 -7.40 -5.48
CA ARG A 59 7.08 -7.40 -4.02
C ARG A 59 8.54 -7.23 -3.66
N ASP A 60 9.41 -8.07 -4.23
CA ASP A 60 10.84 -8.04 -3.97
C ASP A 60 11.46 -6.68 -4.39
N LYS A 61 10.96 -6.06 -5.46
CA LYS A 61 11.39 -4.71 -5.89
C LYS A 61 10.96 -3.65 -4.87
N TYR A 62 9.68 -3.59 -4.50
CA TYR A 62 9.16 -2.56 -3.60
C TYR A 62 9.72 -2.69 -2.18
N GLN A 63 9.84 -3.91 -1.65
CA GLN A 63 10.45 -4.15 -0.35
C GLN A 63 11.93 -3.74 -0.34
N ARG A 64 12.71 -4.06 -1.39
CA ARG A 64 14.09 -3.56 -1.54
C ARG A 64 14.19 -2.05 -1.65
N GLN A 65 13.17 -1.39 -2.19
CA GLN A 65 13.11 0.06 -2.26
C GLN A 65 12.70 0.71 -0.93
N GLY A 66 12.29 -0.08 0.07
CA GLY A 66 11.91 0.40 1.40
C GLY A 66 10.42 0.72 1.56
N TYR A 67 9.57 0.23 0.65
CA TYR A 67 8.12 0.30 0.85
C TYR A 67 7.71 -0.63 1.99
N ARG A 68 6.74 -0.21 2.80
CA ARG A 68 6.22 -0.97 3.94
C ARG A 68 4.70 -1.05 3.87
N MET A 69 4.12 -2.07 4.49
CA MET A 69 2.68 -2.13 4.76
C MET A 69 2.40 -1.84 6.23
N GLU A 70 1.28 -1.16 6.49
CA GLU A 70 0.80 -0.88 7.83
C GLU A 70 -0.70 -1.19 7.88
N LEU A 71 -1.12 -1.98 8.87
CA LEU A 71 -2.52 -2.20 9.14
C LEU A 71 -3.04 -1.05 10.01
N MET A 72 -4.11 -0.40 9.58
CA MET A 72 -4.74 0.71 10.28
C MET A 72 -6.23 0.38 10.51
N SER A 73 -6.78 0.86 11.63
CA SER A 73 -8.23 0.94 11.77
C SER A 73 -8.81 1.92 10.76
N TRP A 74 -10.07 1.73 10.34
CA TRP A 74 -10.73 2.67 9.42
C TRP A 74 -10.79 4.10 9.95
N ASP A 75 -10.95 4.27 11.26
CA ASP A 75 -11.01 5.59 11.88
C ASP A 75 -9.67 6.32 11.76
N ARG A 76 -8.56 5.62 12.06
CA ARG A 76 -7.21 6.18 11.91
C ARG A 76 -6.87 6.46 10.44
N TYR A 77 -7.21 5.53 9.55
CA TYR A 77 -7.05 5.74 8.10
C TYR A 77 -7.75 7.02 7.64
N ARG A 78 -9.03 7.22 7.99
CA ARG A 78 -9.79 8.41 7.57
C ARG A 78 -9.24 9.71 8.15
N ALA A 79 -8.60 9.65 9.32
CA ALA A 79 -8.02 10.82 9.97
C ALA A 79 -6.63 11.18 9.42
N GLU A 80 -5.81 10.19 9.06
CA GLU A 80 -4.38 10.38 8.77
C GLU A 80 -4.00 10.23 7.29
N VAL A 81 -4.80 9.50 6.49
CA VAL A 81 -4.39 9.07 5.16
C VAL A 81 -5.18 9.82 4.08
N ASP A 82 -4.46 10.62 3.29
CA ASP A 82 -4.94 11.20 2.05
C ASP A 82 -4.21 10.55 0.86
N LEU A 83 -4.87 9.60 0.19
CA LEU A 83 -4.33 8.96 -1.03
C LEU A 83 -4.42 9.86 -2.27
N ALA A 84 -5.18 10.95 -2.23
CA ALA A 84 -5.24 11.91 -3.34
C ALA A 84 -4.06 12.90 -3.30
N ALA A 85 -3.42 13.06 -2.14
CA ALA A 85 -2.22 13.87 -2.01
C ALA A 85 -1.10 13.32 -2.90
N LYS A 86 -0.60 14.17 -3.81
CA LYS A 86 0.53 13.80 -4.68
C LYS A 86 1.80 13.73 -3.86
N CYS A 87 2.49 12.59 -3.92
CA CYS A 87 3.81 12.45 -3.31
C CYS A 87 4.81 13.40 -4.00
N PRO A 88 5.39 14.38 -3.29
CA PRO A 88 6.34 15.34 -3.88
C PRO A 88 7.68 14.69 -4.21
N HIS A 89 7.92 13.46 -3.73
CA HIS A 89 9.17 12.72 -3.90
C HIS A 89 9.14 11.70 -5.04
N ILE A 90 8.02 11.57 -5.76
CA ILE A 90 8.06 10.99 -7.10
C ILE A 90 8.74 12.04 -7.96
N LYS A 91 10.01 11.79 -8.34
CA LYS A 91 10.61 12.52 -9.47
C LYS A 91 9.60 12.45 -10.59
N ALA A 92 9.06 13.61 -11.01
CA ALA A 92 8.07 13.71 -12.07
C ALA A 92 8.41 12.70 -13.16
N GLU A 93 7.49 11.78 -13.44
CA GLU A 93 7.73 10.74 -14.43
C GLU A 93 8.18 11.38 -15.73
N ALA A 94 9.18 10.73 -16.35
CA ALA A 94 9.68 11.01 -17.68
C ALA A 94 8.52 11.31 -18.64
N THR A 95 8.33 12.59 -18.99
CA THR A 95 7.40 13.00 -20.04
C THR A 95 7.78 12.36 -21.37
N GLN A 96 6.84 12.23 -22.31
CA GLN A 96 7.09 11.70 -23.67
C GLN A 96 8.35 12.31 -24.33
N GLN A 97 8.66 13.57 -24.03
CA GLN A 97 9.89 14.25 -24.46
C GLN A 97 11.20 13.52 -24.09
N THR A 98 11.26 12.87 -22.92
CA THR A 98 12.46 12.11 -22.48
C THR A 98 12.57 10.72 -23.12
N LEU A 99 11.46 10.14 -23.59
CA LEU A 99 11.48 8.88 -24.36
C LEU A 99 11.90 9.13 -25.82
N ASP A 100 11.47 10.25 -26.40
CA ASP A 100 11.84 10.63 -27.77
C ASP A 100 13.32 11.04 -27.87
N ALA A 101 13.88 11.70 -26.85
CA ALA A 101 15.29 12.07 -26.81
C ALA A 101 16.25 10.85 -26.84
N ALA A 102 15.84 9.71 -26.27
CA ALA A 102 16.63 8.48 -26.30
C ALA A 102 16.62 7.79 -27.68
N LYS A 103 15.63 8.11 -28.53
CA LYS A 103 15.47 7.52 -29.87
C LYS A 103 16.26 8.27 -30.96
N VAL A 104 16.63 9.53 -30.72
CA VAL A 104 17.41 10.35 -31.66
C VAL A 104 18.92 10.13 -31.53
N ALA A 105 19.37 9.50 -30.44
CA ALA A 105 20.79 9.23 -30.17
C ALA A 105 21.24 7.79 -30.53
N SER A 106 20.47 7.05 -31.33
CA SER A 106 20.82 5.71 -31.86
C SER A 106 21.01 5.72 -33.36
#